data_AF-A0AA43UGK1-F1
#
_entry.id   AF-A0AA43UGK1-F1
#
_cell.length_a   1.000
_cell.length_b   1.000
_cell.length_c   1.000
_cell.angle_alpha   90.00
_cell.angle_beta   90.00
_cell.angle_gamma   90.00
#
_symmetry.space_group_name_H-M   'P 1'
#
loop_
_entity.id
_entity.type
_entity.pdbx_description
1 polymer ?
#
loop_
_entity_poly.entity_id
_entity_poly.type
_entity_poly.pdbx_seq_one_letter_code
_entity_poly.pdbx_strand_id
1 'polypeptide(L)' 'MLFVRCYTCGKVISASFDEFKERTEKGEAPDDVLDDLGITKYCCRRMLISHVKVW' A
#
# COMPACT_ATOMS: atom_id res chain seq x y z
N MET A 1 4.03 -7.29 -10.27
CA MET A 1 5.30 -7.39 -9.53
C MET A 1 5.09 -6.70 -8.19
N LEU A 2 5.01 -7.43 -7.08
CA LEU A 2 4.88 -6.79 -5.77
C LEU A 2 6.21 -6.14 -5.39
N PHE A 3 6.21 -4.84 -5.10
CA PHE A 3 7.40 -4.17 -4.59
C PHE A 3 7.66 -4.63 -3.15
N VAL A 4 8.80 -5.29 -2.92
CA VAL A 4 9.20 -5.75 -1.56
C VAL A 4 9.48 -4.56 -0.64
N ARG A 5 10.07 -3.48 -1.19
CA ARG A 5 10.42 -2.26 -0.47
C ARG A 5 10.01 -1.00 -1.24
N CYS A 6 9.77 0.07 -0.51
CA CYS A 6 9.62 1.45 -1.01
C CYS A 6 10.89 1.91 -1.75
N TYR A 7 10.77 2.40 -2.98
CA TYR A 7 11.93 2.90 -3.75
C TYR A 7 12.62 4.10 -3.11
N THR A 8 11.87 4.98 -2.45
CA THR A 8 12.43 6.20 -1.86
C THR A 8 12.96 5.98 -0.45
N CYS A 9 12.26 5.15 0.33
CA CYS A 9 12.40 5.12 1.78
C CYS A 9 12.83 3.75 2.33
N GLY A 10 12.88 2.71 1.49
CA GLY A 10 13.35 1.38 1.86
C GLY A 10 12.46 0.60 2.83
N LYS A 11 11.36 1.18 3.33
CA LYS A 11 10.39 0.47 4.20
C LYS A 11 9.83 -0.75 3.46
N VAL A 12 9.67 -1.86 4.17
CA VAL A 12 9.02 -3.07 3.64
C VAL A 12 7.53 -2.77 3.48
N ILE A 13 7.01 -2.93 2.26
CA ILE A 13 5.60 -2.64 1.92
C ILE A 13 4.84 -3.91 1.52
N SER A 14 5.53 -4.97 1.10
CA SER A 14 4.87 -6.18 0.59
C SER A 14 3.96 -6.87 1.60
N ALA A 15 4.30 -6.84 2.90
CA ALA A 15 3.49 -7.45 3.94
C ALA A 15 2.15 -6.73 4.15
N SER A 16 2.11 -5.41 3.95
CA SER A 16 0.91 -4.58 4.14
C SER A 16 0.03 -4.49 2.89
N PHE A 17 0.50 -5.00 1.75
CA PHE A 17 -0.22 -4.89 0.48
C PHE A 17 -1.47 -5.79 0.42
N ASP A 18 -1.38 -6.99 0.98
CA ASP A 18 -2.49 -7.95 0.96
C ASP A 18 -3.68 -7.44 1.77
N GLU A 19 -3.41 -6.93 2.97
CA GLU A 19 -4.41 -6.32 3.85
C GLU A 19 -4.97 -5.03 3.25
N PHE A 20 -4.14 -4.19 2.64
CA PHE A 20 -4.59 -3.00 1.91
C PHE A 20 -5.55 -3.36 0.78
N LYS A 21 -5.27 -4.43 0.02
CA LYS A 21 -6.11 -4.89 -1.08
C LYS A 21 -7.46 -5.40 -0.58
N GLU A 22 -7.46 -6.25 0.46
CA GLU A 22 -8.70 -6.81 1.01
C GLU A 22 -9.63 -5.71 1.54
N ARG A 23 -9.08 -4.74 2.28
CA ARG A 23 -9.85 -3.61 2.83
C ARG A 23 -10.34 -2.65 1.74
N THR A 24 -9.53 -2.40 0.70
CA THR A 24 -9.95 -1.60 -0.46
C THR A 24 -11.06 -2.30 -1.25
N GLU A 25 -11.03 -3.62 -1.40
CA GLU A 25 -12.10 -4.40 -2.04
C GLU A 25 -13.40 -4.43 -1.21
N LYS A 26 -13.30 -4.32 0.12
CA LYS A 26 -14.45 -4.13 1.02
C LYS A 26 -15.08 -2.73 0.92
N GLY A 27 -14.47 -1.81 0.18
CA GLY A 27 -14.98 -0.45 -0.03
C GLY A 27 -14.57 0.55 1.06
N GLU A 28 -13.58 0.22 1.88
CA GLU A 28 -12.99 1.19 2.81
C GLU A 28 -12.18 2.26 2.04
N ALA A 29 -12.18 3.49 2.57
CA ALA A 29 -11.42 4.56 1.97
C ALA A 29 -9.92 4.24 2.07
N PRO A 30 -9.17 4.33 0.95
CA PRO A 30 -7.76 3.93 0.93
C PRO A 30 -6.90 4.78 1.88
N ASP A 31 -7.30 6.01 2.20
CA ASP A 31 -6.53 6.85 3.12
C ASP A 31 -6.61 6.37 4.57
N ASP A 32 -7.80 6.00 5.05
CA ASP A 32 -8.02 5.43 6.38
C ASP A 32 -7.28 4.09 6.54
N VAL A 33 -7.31 3.25 5.50
CA VAL A 33 -6.59 1.96 5.50
C VAL A 33 -5.07 2.19 5.56
N LEU A 34 -4.56 3.19 4.85
CA LEU A 34 -3.13 3.53 4.88
C LEU A 34 -2.69 4.11 6.23
N ASP A 35 -3.58 4.81 6.92
CA ASP A 35 -3.35 5.32 8.27
C ASP A 35 -3.34 4.18 9.31
N ASP A 36 -4.31 3.27 9.24
CA ASP A 36 -4.40 2.10 10.13
C ASP A 36 -3.18 1.17 9.98
N LEU A 37 -2.69 0.99 8.74
CA LEU A 37 -1.46 0.25 8.44
C LEU A 37 -0.17 0.96 8.90
N GLY A 38 -0.26 2.15 9.49
CA GLY A 38 0.89 2.92 9.97
C GLY A 38 1.81 3.40 8.84
N ILE A 39 1.25 3.63 7.65
CA ILE A 39 1.99 4.10 6.47
C ILE A 39 1.87 5.62 6.41
N THR A 40 2.66 6.33 7.20
CA THR A 40 2.56 7.80 7.31
C THR A 40 3.25 8.56 6.17
N LYS A 41 4.25 7.95 5.51
CA LYS A 41 5.03 8.63 4.46
C LYS A 41 4.33 8.56 3.11
N TYR A 42 4.19 9.71 2.46
CA TYR A 42 3.61 9.84 1.12
C TYR A 42 4.30 8.97 0.07
N CYS A 43 5.63 8.76 0.19
CA CYS A 43 6.40 7.94 -0.74
C CYS A 43 6.00 6.45 -0.69
N CYS A 44 5.62 5.93 0.49
CA CYS A 44 5.04 4.60 0.62
C CYS A 44 3.60 4.55 0.10
N ARG A 45 2.78 5.56 0.43
CA ARG A 45 1.35 5.61 0.04
C ARG A 45 1.18 5.58 -1.48
N ARG A 46 1.98 6.37 -2.20
CA ARG A 46 1.97 6.41 -3.67
C ARG A 46 2.18 5.04 -4.29
N MET A 47 3.05 4.22 -3.71
CA MET A 47 3.35 2.88 -4.24
C MET A 47 2.15 1.94 -4.14
N LEU A 48 1.37 2.05 -3.06
CA LEU A 48 0.18 1.23 -2.83
C LEU A 48 -1.00 1.67 -3.70
N ILE A 49 -1.24 2.99 -3.76
CA ILE A 49 -2.36 3.57 -4.52
C ILE A 49 -2.17 3.38 -6.04
N SER A 50 -0.95 3.55 -6.54
CA SER A 50 -0.65 3.43 -7.98
C SER A 50 -0.33 2.00 -8.43
N HIS A 51 -0.49 0.99 -7.57
CA HIS A 51 -0.21 -0.38 -7.94
C HIS A 51 -1.32 -0.93 -8.84
N VAL A 52 -1.02 -1.07 -10.14
CA VAL A 52 -1.90 -1.74 -11.10
C VAL A 52 -1.43 -3.17 -11.32
N LYS A 53 -2.29 -4.14 -10.98
CA LYS A 53 -2.06 -5.55 -11.31
C LYS A 53 -2.41 -5.77 -12.79
N VAL A 54 -1.40 -5.70 -13.65
CA VAL A 54 -1.53 -5.88 -15.12
C VAL A 54 -1.44 -7.35 -15.58
N TRP A 55 -1.39 -8.31 -14.66
CA TRP A 55 -1.35 -9.76 -14.95
C TRP A 55 -1.95 -10.56 -13.80
#